data_AF-A0A561V9P4-F1
#
_entry.id   AF-A0A561V9P4-F1
#
_cell.length_a   1.000
_cell.length_b   1.000
_cell.length_c   1.000
_cell.angle_alpha   90.00
_cell.angle_beta   90.00
_cell.angle_gamma   90.00
#
_symmetry.space_group_name_H-M   'P 1'
#
loop_
_entity.id
_entity.type
_entity.pdbx_description
1 polymer ?
#
loop_
_entity_poly.entity_id
_entity_poly.type
_entity_poly.pdbx_seq_one_letter_code
_entity_poly.pdbx_strand_id
1 'polypeptide(L)'
;MGTLIGLLLFAAVLLWVASERVLSRFQRAGRGAESVRRELAGRGPGDGTVDVTVWRAHPLTDHMIKEIALSKGYRFVLETSTNGSRVLRFARPRTKGAH
;
A
#
# COMPACT_ATOMS: atom_id res chain seq x y z
N MET A 1 24.61 -38.78 4.50
CA MET A 1 25.17 -37.59 5.18
C MET A 1 25.42 -36.43 4.20
N GLY A 2 26.15 -36.59 3.10
CA GLY A 2 26.46 -35.49 2.16
C GLY A 2 25.27 -34.90 1.37
N THR A 3 24.22 -35.70 1.09
CA THR A 3 23.03 -35.25 0.36
C THR A 3 22.13 -34.31 1.17
N LEU A 4 22.03 -34.50 2.48
CA LEU A 4 21.28 -33.63 3.38
C LEU A 4 21.91 -32.25 3.50
N ILE A 5 23.25 -32.20 3.55
CA ILE A 5 24.01 -30.95 3.60
C ILE A 5 23.84 -30.19 2.28
N GLY A 6 23.91 -30.88 1.13
CA GLY A 6 23.66 -30.28 -0.17
C GLY A 6 22.24 -29.69 -0.32
N LEU A 7 21.22 -30.41 0.17
CA LEU A 7 19.82 -29.94 0.15
C LEU A 7 19.59 -28.73 1.05
N LEU A 8 20.20 -28.71 2.24
CA LEU A 8 20.14 -27.57 3.16
C LEU A 8 20.77 -26.31 2.55
N LEU A 9 21.95 -26.45 1.93
CA LEU A 9 22.60 -25.33 1.25
C LEU A 9 21.78 -24.85 0.05
N PHE A 10 21.23 -25.77 -0.74
CA PHE A 10 20.38 -25.43 -1.87
C PHE A 10 19.10 -24.70 -1.44
N ALA A 11 18.43 -25.18 -0.39
CA ALA A 11 17.26 -24.53 0.19
C ALA A 11 17.58 -23.14 0.74
N ALA A 12 18.74 -22.96 1.39
CA ALA A 12 19.19 -21.66 1.88
C ALA A 12 19.44 -20.67 0.72
N VAL A 13 20.05 -21.12 -0.38
CA VAL A 13 20.26 -20.29 -1.57
C VAL A 13 18.92 -19.91 -2.22
N LEU A 14 17.99 -20.86 -2.35
CA LEU A 14 16.65 -20.56 -2.89
C LEU A 14 15.89 -19.56 -2.01
N LEU A 15 15.96 -19.72 -0.68
CA LEU A 15 15.34 -18.80 0.26
C LEU A 15 15.98 -17.41 0.20
N TRP A 16 17.30 -17.32 0.02
CA TRP A 16 18.02 -16.07 -0.17
C TRP A 16 17.55 -15.34 -1.44
N VAL A 17 17.55 -16.04 -2.58
CA VAL A 17 17.12 -15.47 -3.87
C VAL A 17 15.65 -15.06 -3.83
N ALA A 18 14.79 -15.87 -3.22
CA ALA A 18 13.39 -15.54 -3.01
C ALA A 18 13.25 -14.29 -2.13
N SER A 19 14.03 -14.19 -1.04
CA SER A 19 14.01 -13.04 -0.14
C SER A 19 14.45 -11.76 -0.85
N GLU A 20 15.53 -11.78 -1.63
CA GLU A 20 15.97 -10.61 -2.41
C GLU A 20 14.91 -10.13 -3.40
N ARG A 21 14.28 -11.07 -4.13
CA ARG A 21 13.25 -10.74 -5.13
C ARG A 21 11.96 -10.22 -4.51
N VAL A 22 11.54 -10.83 -3.41
CA VAL A 22 10.34 -10.44 -2.67
C VAL A 22 10.58 -9.07 -2.01
N LEU A 23 11.68 -8.90 -1.28
CA LEU A 23 12.03 -7.62 -0.65
C LEU A 23 12.23 -6.50 -1.67
N SER A 24 12.79 -6.76 -2.85
CA SER A 24 12.92 -5.77 -3.93
C SER A 24 11.56 -5.28 -4.45
N ARG A 25 10.58 -6.17 -4.58
CA ARG A 25 9.19 -5.78 -4.92
C ARG A 25 8.55 -4.97 -3.79
N PHE A 26 8.77 -5.39 -2.53
CA PHE A 26 8.27 -4.67 -1.36
C PHE A 26 8.92 -3.30 -1.16
N GLN A 27 10.19 -3.10 -1.49
CA GLN A 27 10.85 -1.79 -1.44
C GLN A 27 10.17 -0.77 -2.38
N ARG A 28 9.76 -1.22 -3.58
CA ARG A 28 9.02 -0.38 -4.53
C ARG A 28 7.58 -0.13 -4.07
N ALA A 29 6.92 -1.14 -3.52
CA ALA A 29 5.58 -1.01 -2.93
C ALA A 29 5.59 -0.09 -1.69
N GLY A 30 6.67 -0.11 -0.90
CA GLY A 30 6.85 0.76 0.26
C GLY A 30 6.86 2.23 -0.10
N ARG A 31 7.51 2.61 -1.20
CA ARG A 31 7.48 3.99 -1.72
C ARG A 31 6.05 4.41 -2.13
N GLY A 32 5.31 3.51 -2.78
CA GLY A 32 3.90 3.74 -3.11
C GLY A 32 3.01 3.87 -1.87
N ALA A 33 3.22 3.02 -0.87
CA ALA A 33 2.46 3.03 0.39
C ALA A 33 2.73 4.30 1.20
N GLU A 34 3.96 4.80 1.20
CA GLU A 34 4.32 6.05 1.85
C GLU A 34 3.71 7.26 1.13
N SER A 35 3.66 7.21 -0.21
CA SER A 35 2.94 8.21 -1.03
C SER A 35 1.44 8.24 -0.67
N VAL A 36 0.79 7.07 -0.59
CA VAL A 36 -0.62 6.94 -0.16
C VAL A 36 -0.82 7.45 1.25
N ARG A 37 0.07 7.11 2.20
CA ARG A 37 0.01 7.60 3.58
C ARG A 37 0.11 9.12 3.65
N ARG A 38 0.97 9.73 2.83
CA ARG A 38 1.13 11.17 2.77
C ARG A 38 -0.12 11.85 2.20
N GLU A 39 -0.75 11.27 1.17
CA GLU A 39 -2.01 11.80 0.64
C GLU A 39 -3.16 11.62 1.64
N LEU A 40 -3.26 10.47 2.31
CA LEU A 40 -4.26 10.23 3.36
C LEU A 40 -4.11 11.16 4.59
N ALA A 41 -2.87 11.54 4.92
CA ALA A 41 -2.56 12.51 5.97
C ALA A 41 -2.75 13.97 5.52
N GLY A 42 -2.85 14.21 4.21
CA GLY A 42 -3.07 15.54 3.64
C GLY A 42 -4.41 16.15 4.08
N ARG A 43 -4.48 17.48 4.03
CA ARG A 43 -5.75 18.21 4.08
C ARG A 43 -6.48 17.94 2.76
N GLY A 44 -7.43 16.99 2.80
CA GLY A 44 -8.43 16.86 1.75
C GLY A 44 -9.36 18.09 1.72
N PRO A 45 -10.24 18.19 0.72
CA PRO A 45 -11.09 19.35 0.52
C PRO A 45 -12.15 19.46 1.61
N GLY A 46 -11.80 20.06 2.76
CA GLY A 46 -12.69 20.64 3.79
C GLY A 46 -13.73 19.75 4.50
N ASP A 47 -14.09 18.60 3.93
CA ASP A 47 -15.41 17.97 4.13
C ASP A 47 -15.28 16.57 4.76
N GLY A 48 -14.21 16.34 5.52
CA GLY A 48 -13.92 15.04 6.13
C GLY A 48 -13.55 13.94 5.12
N THR A 49 -13.40 14.27 3.84
CA THR A 49 -12.94 13.37 2.78
C THR A 49 -11.50 13.66 2.39
N VAL A 50 -10.82 12.64 1.86
CA VAL A 50 -9.44 12.69 1.38
C VAL A 50 -9.36 11.96 0.05
N ASP A 51 -8.74 12.63 -0.92
CA ASP A 51 -8.59 12.13 -2.27
C ASP A 51 -7.18 11.57 -2.45
N VAL A 52 -7.07 10.35 -2.96
CA VAL A 52 -5.79 9.69 -3.26
C VAL A 52 -5.69 9.42 -4.76
N THR A 53 -4.66 9.95 -5.40
CA THR A 53 -4.45 9.80 -6.83
C THR A 53 -3.71 8.49 -7.12
N VAL A 54 -4.31 7.59 -7.90
CA VAL A 54 -3.78 6.25 -8.15
C VAL A 54 -2.40 6.30 -8.83
N TRP A 55 -2.19 7.21 -9.78
CA TRP A 55 -0.89 7.35 -10.46
C TRP A 55 0.26 7.70 -9.50
N ARG A 56 0.00 8.52 -8.46
CA ARG A 56 1.02 8.88 -7.45
C ARG A 56 1.33 7.75 -6.47
N ALA A 57 0.45 6.75 -6.40
CA ALA A 57 0.62 5.56 -5.59
C ALA A 57 1.30 4.40 -6.36
N HIS A 58 1.67 4.60 -7.63
CA HIS A 58 2.37 3.57 -8.42
C HIS A 58 3.65 3.11 -7.68
N PRO A 59 3.91 1.79 -7.55
CA PRO A 59 3.31 0.67 -8.30
C PRO A 59 2.09 -0.02 -7.65
N LEU A 60 1.43 0.60 -6.66
CA LEU A 60 0.28 -0.02 -5.99
C LEU A 60 -0.96 -0.09 -6.90
N THR A 61 -1.72 -1.18 -6.78
CA THR A 61 -3.04 -1.30 -7.39
C THR A 61 -4.09 -0.59 -6.55
N ASP A 62 -5.24 -0.29 -7.15
CA ASP A 62 -6.41 0.28 -6.48
C ASP A 62 -6.84 -0.55 -5.25
N HIS A 63 -6.82 -1.88 -5.35
CA HIS A 63 -7.13 -2.78 -4.25
C HIS A 63 -6.17 -2.61 -3.08
N MET A 64 -4.86 -2.53 -3.34
CA MET A 64 -3.86 -2.31 -2.30
C MET A 64 -4.02 -0.94 -1.63
N ILE A 65 -4.35 0.09 -2.40
CA ILE A 65 -4.62 1.44 -1.85
C ILE A 65 -5.84 1.40 -0.92
N LYS A 66 -6.91 0.70 -1.32
CA LYS A 66 -8.12 0.50 -0.51
C LYS A 66 -7.80 -0.26 0.78
N GLU A 67 -7.02 -1.33 0.74
CA GLU A 67 -6.61 -2.08 1.94
C GLU A 67 -5.78 -1.22 2.90
N ILE A 68 -4.82 -0.44 2.38
CA ILE A 68 -4.01 0.47 3.22
C ILE A 68 -4.93 1.50 3.89
N ALA A 69 -5.86 2.09 3.15
CA ALA A 69 -6.82 3.06 3.69
C ALA A 69 -7.73 2.43 4.75
N LEU A 70 -8.29 1.23 4.48
CA LEU A 70 -9.12 0.47 5.41
C LEU A 70 -8.38 0.11 6.70
N SER A 71 -7.11 -0.31 6.60
CA SER A 71 -6.28 -0.63 7.77
C SER A 71 -6.06 0.57 8.70
N LYS A 72 -6.17 1.80 8.16
CA LYS A 72 -6.09 3.05 8.91
C LYS A 72 -7.45 3.59 9.35
N GLY A 73 -8.53 2.85 9.13
CA GLY A 73 -9.89 3.23 9.49
C GLY A 73 -10.59 4.18 8.52
N TYR A 74 -9.98 4.45 7.35
CA TYR A 74 -10.64 5.24 6.30
C TYR A 74 -11.66 4.36 5.57
N ARG A 75 -12.77 4.96 5.14
CA ARG A 75 -13.81 4.26 4.37
C ARG A 75 -13.76 4.72 2.92
N PHE A 76 -13.71 3.78 1.98
CA PHE A 76 -13.84 4.11 0.56
C PHE A 76 -15.23 4.68 0.28
N VAL A 77 -15.29 5.82 -0.41
CA VAL A 77 -16.54 6.50 -0.75
C VAL A 77 -16.88 6.27 -2.23
N LEU A 78 -15.96 6.68 -3.11
CA LEU A 78 -16.16 6.59 -4.55
C LEU A 78 -14.82 6.66 -5.30
N GLU A 79 -14.83 6.15 -6.53
CA GLU A 79 -13.77 6.35 -7.50
C GLU A 79 -14.21 7.44 -8.47
N THR A 80 -13.37 8.43 -8.69
CA THR A 80 -13.60 9.50 -9.67
C THR A 80 -12.42 9.59 -10.63
N SER A 81 -12.63 10.22 -11.78
CA SER A 81 -11.57 10.58 -12.70
C SER A 81 -11.46 12.10 -12.72
N THR A 82 -10.28 12.62 -12.36
CA THR A 82 -10.00 14.05 -12.40
C THR A 82 -8.80 14.27 -13.31
N ASN A 83 -8.96 15.12 -14.33
CA ASN A 83 -7.91 15.45 -15.29
C ASN A 83 -7.26 14.20 -15.93
N GLY A 84 -8.06 13.19 -16.26
CA GLY A 84 -7.59 11.92 -16.86
C GLY A 84 -6.89 10.97 -15.89
N SER A 85 -6.80 11.31 -14.60
CA SER A 85 -6.22 10.47 -13.55
C SER A 85 -7.30 9.85 -12.68
N ARG A 86 -7.17 8.55 -12.37
CA ARG A 86 -8.05 7.89 -11.40
C ARG A 86 -7.73 8.36 -9.98
N VAL A 87 -8.76 8.79 -9.27
CA VAL A 87 -8.71 9.29 -7.90
C VAL A 87 -9.67 8.48 -7.04
N LEU A 88 -9.16 7.94 -5.94
CA LEU A 88 -9.96 7.22 -4.96
C LEU A 88 -10.27 8.18 -3.81
N ARG A 89 -11.56 8.44 -3.58
CA ARG A 89 -12.02 9.29 -2.47
C ARG A 89 -12.33 8.42 -1.26
N PHE A 90 -11.79 8.83 -0.13
CA PHE A 90 -11.95 8.16 1.16
C PHE A 90 -12.54 9.11 2.19
N ALA A 91 -13.48 8.64 3.01
CA ALA A 91 -13.92 9.33 4.20
C ALA A 91 -12.95 9.04 5.34
N ARG A 92 -12.58 10.08 6.11
CA ARG A 92 -11.76 9.93 7.30
C ARG A 92 -12.44 9.01 8.31
N PRO A 93 -11.68 8.23 9.11
CA PRO A 93 -12.26 7.56 10.26
C PRO A 93 -13.00 8.60 11.09
N ARG A 94 -14.26 8.33 11.44
CA ARG A 94 -14.89 9.06 12.54
C ARG A 94 -13.99 8.76 13.74
N THR A 95 -13.14 9.72 14.11
CA THR A 95 -12.55 9.74 15.44
C THR A 95 -13.74 9.60 16.37
N LYS A 96 -13.87 8.41 16.95
CA LYS A 96 -14.73 8.21 18.11
C LYS A 96 -14.04 9.08 19.15
N GLY A 97 -14.59 10.28 19.37
CA GLY A 97 -14.10 11.17 20.41
C GLY A 97 -13.98 10.36 21.67
N ALA A 98 -12.77 10.27 22.21
CA ALA A 98 -12.57 9.93 23.59
C ALA A 98 -13.24 11.04 24.39
N HIS A 99 -14.46 10.77 24.83
CA HIS A 99 -15.12 11.45 25.93
C HIS A 99 -14.70 10.76 27.22
#